data_AF-A0A7T1HP81-F1
#
_entry.id   AF-A0A7T1HP81-F1
#
_cell.length_a   1.000
_cell.length_b   1.000
_cell.length_c   1.000
_cell.angle_alpha   90.00
_cell.angle_beta   90.00
_cell.angle_gamma   90.00
#
_symmetry.space_group_name_H-M   'P 1'
#
loop_
_entity.id
_entity.type
_entity.pdbx_description
1 polymer ?
#
loop_
_entity_poly.entity_id
_entity_poly.type
_entity_poly.pdbx_seq_one_letter_code
_entity_poly.pdbx_strand_id
1 'polypeptide(L)'
;MAGPAIDTPCPVPPEQRPLEEYGQLCRSWFFAWPSNDLAGLLRPLAISWLLVAPLTLLIASGSVPLRHDPPRLILSGLVAAVVVPLLLLLRQWLGWTYVHKRLLSERVEYEESGWYDGQVWEKPLAWRSQDLLVSKHQVRPVLRRLQQALALAAGLLFCGTSLCQAL
;
A
#
# COMPACT_ATOMS: atom_id res chain seq x y z
N MET A 1 31.49 -2.52 30.50
CA MET A 1 32.15 -3.63 29.79
C MET A 1 31.06 -4.40 29.07
N ALA A 2 30.88 -4.16 27.77
CA ALA A 2 29.95 -4.94 26.96
C ALA A 2 30.58 -6.31 26.72
N GLY A 3 29.97 -7.37 27.23
CA GLY A 3 30.41 -8.74 26.96
C GLY A 3 30.33 -9.05 25.46
N PRO A 4 31.09 -10.04 24.96
CA PRO A 4 31.02 -10.44 23.56
C PRO A 4 29.58 -10.83 23.24
N ALA A 5 29.00 -10.22 22.21
CA ALA A 5 27.73 -10.65 21.66
C ALA A 5 27.90 -12.10 21.21
N ILE A 6 27.46 -13.04 22.03
CA ILE A 6 27.28 -14.43 21.61
C ILE A 6 26.29 -14.34 20.45
N ASP A 7 26.72 -14.69 19.24
CA ASP A 7 25.85 -14.84 18.08
C ASP A 7 24.89 -16.01 18.37
N THR A 8 23.86 -15.75 19.17
CA THR A 8 22.73 -16.66 19.31
C THR A 8 22.06 -16.72 17.94
N PRO A 9 21.95 -17.91 17.33
CA PRO A 9 21.29 -18.04 16.04
C PRO A 9 19.87 -17.48 16.16
N CYS A 10 19.50 -16.60 15.23
CA CYS A 10 18.19 -15.96 15.25
C CYS A 10 17.10 -17.05 15.20
N PRO A 11 16.23 -17.16 16.22
CA PRO A 11 15.23 -18.22 16.29
C PRO A 11 14.06 -17.96 15.33
N VAL A 12 13.91 -16.71 14.86
CA VAL A 12 12.84 -16.32 13.94
C VAL A 12 13.03 -16.98 12.57
N PRO A 13 12.02 -17.72 12.06
CA PRO A 13 12.02 -18.26 10.70
C PRO A 13 12.29 -17.16 9.66
N PRO A 14 13.07 -17.43 8.60
CA PRO A 14 13.50 -16.41 7.66
C PRO A 14 12.35 -15.65 7.01
N GLU A 15 11.23 -16.31 6.73
CA GLU A 15 10.05 -15.73 6.09
C GLU A 15 9.33 -14.71 6.98
N GLN A 16 9.45 -14.84 8.30
CA GLN A 16 8.82 -13.97 9.30
C GLN A 16 9.73 -12.79 9.69
N ARG A 17 10.94 -12.69 9.12
CA ARG A 17 11.88 -11.60 9.43
C ARG A 17 11.45 -10.31 8.72
N PRO A 18 11.45 -9.15 9.40
CA PRO A 18 11.02 -7.88 8.81
C PRO A 18 11.74 -7.50 7.50
N LEU A 19 13.04 -7.79 7.39
CA LEU A 19 13.81 -7.54 6.16
C LEU A 19 13.41 -8.47 5.01
N GLU A 20 13.06 -9.72 5.29
CA GLU A 20 12.63 -10.66 4.26
C GLU A 20 11.23 -10.28 3.75
N GLU A 21 10.31 -9.91 4.64
CA GLU A 21 8.98 -9.39 4.27
C GLU A 21 9.08 -8.12 3.42
N TYR A 22 9.99 -7.21 3.76
CA TYR A 22 10.32 -6.08 2.89
C TYR A 22 10.78 -6.54 1.51
N GLY A 23 11.70 -7.50 1.45
CA GLY A 23 12.16 -8.10 0.21
C GLY A 23 11.04 -8.77 -0.59
N GLN A 24 10.08 -9.39 0.08
CA GLN A 24 8.90 -10.01 -0.54
C GLN A 24 7.98 -8.95 -1.16
N LEU A 25 7.72 -7.83 -0.49
CA LEU A 25 6.95 -6.71 -1.07
C LEU A 25 7.61 -6.18 -2.34
N CYS A 26 8.93 -5.96 -2.30
CA CYS A 26 9.71 -5.48 -3.46
C CYS A 26 9.71 -6.45 -4.64
N ARG A 27 9.63 -7.77 -4.39
CA ARG A 27 9.58 -8.83 -5.42
C ARG A 27 8.15 -9.14 -5.89
N SER A 28 7.14 -8.69 -5.16
CA SER A 28 5.74 -8.99 -5.48
C SER A 28 5.26 -8.23 -6.72
N TRP A 29 4.37 -8.83 -7.49
CA TRP A 29 3.79 -8.17 -8.67
C TRP A 29 2.98 -6.91 -8.31
N PHE A 30 2.28 -6.91 -7.17
CA PHE A 30 1.34 -5.84 -6.78
C PHE A 30 1.96 -4.77 -5.89
N PHE A 31 2.73 -5.16 -4.87
CA PHE A 31 3.29 -4.19 -3.91
C PHE A 31 4.58 -3.53 -4.41
N ALA A 32 5.19 -4.00 -5.50
CA ALA A 32 6.39 -3.39 -6.09
C ALA A 32 6.10 -2.13 -6.93
N TRP A 33 4.85 -1.82 -7.26
CA TRP A 33 4.53 -0.64 -8.07
C TRP A 33 5.11 0.67 -7.52
N PRO A 34 4.98 1.00 -6.22
CA PRO A 34 5.53 2.24 -5.65
C PRO A 34 7.02 2.17 -5.31
N SER A 35 7.67 1.00 -5.35
CA SER A 35 9.09 0.84 -4.95
C SER A 35 10.04 1.45 -5.97
N ASN A 36 9.77 1.27 -7.26
CA ASN A 36 10.62 1.76 -8.35
C ASN A 36 10.51 3.28 -8.50
N ASP A 37 9.42 3.75 -9.08
CA ASP A 37 9.24 5.16 -9.44
C ASP A 37 7.75 5.54 -9.48
N LEU A 38 7.48 6.82 -9.69
CA LEU A 38 6.11 7.34 -9.71
C LEU A 38 5.33 6.85 -10.95
N ALA A 39 5.98 6.65 -12.10
CA ALA A 39 5.31 6.13 -13.29
C ALA A 39 4.93 4.65 -13.12
N GLY A 40 5.78 3.86 -12.46
CA GLY A 40 5.50 2.48 -12.06
C GLY A 40 4.27 2.35 -11.16
N LEU A 41 4.00 3.35 -10.31
CA LEU A 41 2.78 3.42 -9.51
C LEU A 41 1.56 3.86 -10.34
N LEU A 42 1.69 4.93 -11.13
CA LEU A 42 0.55 5.53 -11.83
C LEU A 42 0.03 4.68 -12.99
N ARG A 43 0.91 3.98 -13.72
CA ARG A 43 0.52 3.16 -14.89
C ARG A 43 -0.51 2.07 -14.56
N PRO A 44 -0.29 1.16 -13.58
CA PRO A 44 -1.27 0.14 -13.24
C PRO A 44 -2.56 0.73 -12.66
N LEU A 45 -2.47 1.86 -11.94
CA LEU A 45 -3.66 2.56 -11.44
C LEU A 45 -4.49 3.13 -12.59
N ALA A 46 -3.87 3.79 -13.57
CA ALA A 46 -4.55 4.29 -14.77
C ALA A 46 -5.17 3.15 -15.59
N ILE A 47 -4.47 2.03 -15.73
CA ILE A 47 -5.02 0.83 -16.39
C ILE A 47 -6.25 0.31 -15.62
N SER A 48 -6.16 0.18 -14.28
CA SER A 48 -7.30 -0.27 -13.47
C SER A 48 -8.51 0.67 -13.58
N TRP A 49 -8.27 1.98 -13.64
CA TRP A 49 -9.31 2.99 -13.84
C TRP A 49 -9.96 2.86 -15.23
N LEU A 50 -9.16 2.71 -16.30
CA LEU A 50 -9.68 2.52 -17.66
C LEU A 50 -10.48 1.23 -17.80
N LEU A 51 -10.07 0.15 -17.12
CA LEU A 51 -10.79 -1.13 -17.15
C LEU A 51 -12.13 -1.07 -16.43
N VAL A 52 -12.24 -0.32 -15.33
CA VAL A 52 -13.49 -0.22 -14.56
C VAL A 52 -14.42 0.89 -15.10
N ALA A 53 -13.90 1.90 -15.78
CA ALA A 53 -14.67 3.00 -16.37
C ALA A 53 -15.87 2.56 -17.24
N PRO A 54 -15.77 1.58 -18.18
CA PRO A 54 -16.92 1.16 -18.96
C PRO A 54 -18.03 0.54 -18.10
N LEU A 55 -17.66 -0.18 -17.03
CA LEU A 55 -18.61 -0.77 -16.10
C LEU A 55 -19.33 0.33 -15.30
N THR A 56 -18.61 1.32 -14.78
CA THR A 56 -19.25 2.41 -14.02
C THR A 56 -20.10 3.31 -14.91
N LEU A 57 -19.72 3.51 -16.17
CA LEU A 57 -20.54 4.21 -17.17
C LEU A 57 -21.81 3.43 -17.50
N LEU A 58 -21.73 2.11 -17.66
CA LEU A 58 -22.90 1.26 -17.85
C LEU A 58 -23.86 1.36 -16.65
N ILE A 59 -23.33 1.31 -15.43
CA ILE A 59 -24.12 1.49 -14.20
C ILE A 59 -24.77 2.89 -14.18
N ALA A 60 -24.02 3.95 -14.48
CA ALA A 60 -24.52 5.32 -14.51
C ALA A 60 -25.64 5.52 -15.57
N SER A 61 -25.56 4.80 -16.70
CA SER A 61 -26.57 4.86 -17.77
C SER A 61 -27.95 4.36 -17.36
N GLY A 62 -28.03 3.52 -16.32
CA GLY A 62 -29.30 3.08 -15.74
C GLY A 62 -30.01 4.15 -14.90
N SER A 63 -29.35 5.29 -14.66
CA SER A 63 -29.89 6.34 -13.80
C SER A 63 -30.88 7.24 -14.52
N VAL A 64 -32.15 7.17 -14.12
CA VAL A 64 -33.25 8.02 -14.63
C VAL A 64 -32.93 9.52 -14.56
N PRO A 65 -32.43 10.09 -13.43
CA PRO A 65 -32.16 11.53 -13.35
C PRO A 65 -31.01 12.00 -14.26
N LEU A 66 -30.09 11.11 -14.65
CA LEU A 66 -28.96 11.48 -15.53
C LEU A 66 -29.25 11.24 -17.02
N ARG A 67 -30.43 10.70 -17.35
CA ARG A 67 -30.78 10.28 -18.72
C ARG A 67 -30.79 11.43 -19.73
N HIS A 68 -31.17 12.63 -19.28
CA HIS A 68 -31.27 13.82 -20.13
C HIS A 68 -30.00 14.69 -20.11
N ASP A 69 -29.02 14.35 -19.27
CA ASP A 69 -27.77 15.10 -19.09
C ASP A 69 -26.53 14.21 -19.35
N PRO A 70 -26.19 13.92 -20.63
CA PRO A 70 -25.02 13.14 -21.01
C PRO A 70 -23.69 13.59 -20.37
N PRO A 71 -23.35 14.89 -20.24
CA PRO A 71 -22.08 15.28 -19.64
C PRO A 71 -22.01 14.92 -18.15
N ARG A 72 -23.11 15.08 -17.41
CA ARG A 72 -23.21 14.73 -15.99
C ARG A 72 -23.13 13.21 -15.79
N LEU A 73 -23.74 12.45 -16.70
CA LEU A 73 -23.68 10.99 -16.72
C LEU A 73 -22.24 10.49 -16.90
N ILE A 74 -21.54 10.99 -17.92
CA ILE A 74 -20.16 10.59 -18.19
C ILE A 74 -19.27 10.97 -17.01
N LEU A 75 -19.38 12.21 -16.51
CA LEU A 75 -18.56 12.67 -15.39
C LEU A 75 -18.79 11.80 -14.14
N SER A 76 -20.04 11.55 -13.75
CA SER A 76 -20.34 10.73 -12.57
C SER A 76 -19.82 9.30 -12.70
N GLY A 77 -19.93 8.68 -13.88
CA GLY A 77 -19.37 7.36 -14.15
C GLY A 77 -17.84 7.32 -14.07
N LEU A 78 -17.15 8.34 -14.60
CA LEU A 78 -15.69 8.47 -14.53
C LEU A 78 -15.19 8.75 -13.11
N VAL A 79 -15.93 9.56 -12.34
CA VAL A 79 -15.64 9.82 -10.92
C VAL A 79 -15.81 8.54 -10.10
N ALA A 80 -16.90 7.79 -10.33
CA ALA A 80 -17.12 6.50 -9.66
C ALA A 80 -16.01 5.49 -9.95
N ALA A 81 -15.43 5.50 -11.17
CA ALA A 81 -14.33 4.61 -11.55
C ALA A 81 -13.05 4.81 -10.70
N VAL A 82 -12.87 5.96 -10.03
CA VAL A 82 -11.70 6.24 -9.17
C VAL A 82 -11.70 5.36 -7.91
N VAL A 83 -12.83 4.80 -7.50
CA VAL A 83 -12.95 3.96 -6.30
C VAL A 83 -12.03 2.73 -6.35
N VAL A 84 -11.90 2.07 -7.50
CA VAL A 84 -11.03 0.88 -7.63
C VAL A 84 -9.55 1.22 -7.44
N PRO A 85 -8.96 2.20 -8.17
CA PRO A 85 -7.61 2.70 -7.89
C PRO A 85 -7.39 3.11 -6.43
N LEU A 86 -8.38 3.75 -5.80
CA LEU A 86 -8.32 4.14 -4.39
C LEU A 86 -8.19 2.92 -3.46
N LEU A 87 -8.98 1.87 -3.68
CA LEU A 87 -8.90 0.63 -2.90
C LEU A 87 -7.56 -0.09 -3.10
N LEU A 88 -7.03 -0.12 -4.32
CA LEU A 88 -5.70 -0.69 -4.61
C LEU A 88 -4.60 0.09 -3.89
N LEU A 89 -4.68 1.43 -3.89
CA LEU A 89 -3.75 2.29 -3.16
C LEU A 89 -3.84 2.05 -1.64
N LEU A 90 -5.05 1.94 -1.09
CA LEU A 90 -5.26 1.68 0.33
C LEU A 90 -4.66 0.33 0.74
N ARG A 91 -4.88 -0.72 -0.06
CA ARG A 91 -4.31 -2.05 0.19
C ARG A 91 -2.79 -2.02 0.19
N GLN A 92 -2.18 -1.33 -0.78
CA GLN A 92 -0.72 -1.15 -0.82
C GLN A 92 -0.21 -0.38 0.39
N TRP A 93 -0.87 0.73 0.74
CA TRP A 93 -0.50 1.56 1.88
C TRP A 93 -0.53 0.77 3.20
N LEU A 94 -1.54 -0.08 3.40
CA LEU A 94 -1.62 -0.97 4.57
C LEU A 94 -0.45 -1.96 4.61
N GLY A 95 -0.15 -2.63 3.49
CA GLY A 95 0.96 -3.60 3.42
C GLY A 95 2.33 -2.97 3.67
N TRP A 96 2.59 -1.82 3.06
CA TRP A 96 3.84 -1.08 3.28
C TRP A 96 3.95 -0.50 4.70
N THR A 97 2.84 -0.03 5.27
CA THR A 97 2.82 0.48 6.66
C THR A 97 3.05 -0.65 7.66
N TYR A 98 2.54 -1.85 7.40
CA TYR A 98 2.79 -3.04 8.22
C TYR A 98 4.29 -3.36 8.29
N VAL A 99 4.96 -3.52 7.14
CA VAL A 99 6.41 -3.81 7.10
C VAL A 99 7.23 -2.67 7.72
N HIS A 100 6.87 -1.41 7.45
CA HIS A 100 7.53 -0.25 8.06
C HIS A 100 7.48 -0.30 9.59
N LYS A 101 6.32 -0.65 10.17
CA LYS A 101 6.18 -0.82 11.63
C LYS A 101 7.04 -1.97 12.16
N ARG A 102 7.12 -3.09 11.45
CA ARG A 102 7.93 -4.25 11.87
C ARG A 102 9.43 -3.99 11.81
N LEU A 103 9.89 -3.23 10.82
CA LEU A 103 11.29 -2.76 10.76
C LEU A 103 11.62 -1.86 11.96
N LEU A 104 10.72 -0.94 12.32
CA LEU A 104 10.92 -0.03 13.46
C LEU A 104 10.74 -0.66 14.84
N SER A 105 10.00 -1.76 14.95
CA SER A 105 9.80 -2.47 16.21
C SER A 105 11.15 -2.92 16.79
N GLU A 106 11.29 -2.98 18.11
CA GLU A 106 12.49 -3.58 18.75
C GLU A 106 12.37 -5.09 18.90
N ARG A 107 11.14 -5.60 18.84
CA ARG A 107 10.80 -7.01 19.05
C ARG A 107 10.14 -7.59 17.81
N VAL A 108 10.38 -8.87 17.58
CA VAL A 108 9.75 -9.65 16.51
C VAL A 108 8.94 -10.75 17.16
N GLU A 109 7.63 -10.68 16.93
CA GLU A 109 6.72 -11.79 17.22
C GLU A 109 6.82 -12.79 16.07
N TYR A 110 6.97 -14.06 16.41
CA TYR A 110 7.09 -15.14 15.45
C TYR A 110 6.47 -16.44 15.97
N GLU A 111 6.13 -17.30 15.01
CA GLU A 111 5.53 -18.60 15.24
C GLU A 111 6.50 -19.70 14.81
N GLU A 112 6.79 -20.62 15.72
CA GLU A 112 7.53 -21.86 15.42
C GLU A 112 6.51 -22.96 15.15
N SER A 113 6.81 -23.89 14.24
CA SER A 113 5.93 -25.05 13.98
C SER A 113 5.75 -25.88 15.26
N GLY A 114 4.62 -25.72 15.95
CA GLY A 114 4.35 -26.32 17.25
C GLY A 114 2.95 -25.99 17.76
N TRP A 115 2.66 -26.37 19.01
CA TRP A 115 1.42 -26.04 19.72
C TRP A 115 1.55 -24.77 20.60
N TYR A 116 2.73 -24.16 20.60
CA TYR A 116 3.08 -23.00 21.42
C TYR A 116 3.42 -21.82 20.50
N ASP A 117 2.42 -20.98 20.24
CA ASP A 117 2.54 -19.84 19.32
C ASP A 117 2.92 -18.54 20.05
N GLY A 118 3.32 -17.53 19.27
CA GLY A 118 3.46 -16.15 19.73
C GLY A 118 4.72 -15.87 20.56
N GLN A 119 5.85 -16.46 20.20
CA GLN A 119 7.12 -16.15 20.82
C GLN A 119 7.59 -14.74 20.43
N VAL A 120 8.24 -14.05 21.37
CA VAL A 120 8.76 -12.70 21.16
C VAL A 120 10.27 -12.70 21.29
N TRP A 121 10.96 -12.28 20.23
CA TRP A 121 12.41 -12.16 20.22
C TRP A 121 12.84 -10.70 20.14
N GLU A 122 13.77 -10.29 21.01
CA GLU A 122 14.34 -8.94 21.00
C GLU A 122 15.48 -8.83 19.98
N LYS A 123 15.40 -7.84 19.09
CA LYS A 123 16.39 -7.66 18.03
C LYS A 123 17.71 -7.11 18.59
N PRO A 124 18.86 -7.76 18.29
CA PRO A 124 20.18 -7.21 18.57
C PRO A 124 20.34 -5.81 17.96
N LEU A 125 21.18 -4.98 18.59
CA LEU A 125 21.41 -3.60 18.14
C LEU A 125 21.83 -3.53 16.66
N ALA A 126 22.67 -4.45 16.19
CA ALA A 126 23.12 -4.50 14.79
C ALA A 126 21.94 -4.64 13.81
N TRP A 127 20.97 -5.52 14.12
CA TRP A 127 19.77 -5.74 13.29
C TRP A 127 18.86 -4.51 13.32
N ARG A 128 18.66 -3.91 14.50
CA ARG A 128 17.87 -2.67 14.64
C ARG A 128 18.46 -1.52 13.84
N SER A 129 19.78 -1.36 13.85
CA SER A 129 20.46 -0.33 13.05
C SER A 129 20.27 -0.54 11.55
N GLN A 130 20.34 -1.80 11.08
CA GLN A 130 20.09 -2.13 9.67
C GLN A 130 18.63 -1.86 9.27
N ASP A 131 17.66 -2.34 10.07
CA ASP A 131 16.23 -2.13 9.83
C ASP A 131 15.88 -0.64 9.78
N LEU A 132 16.47 0.17 10.67
CA LEU A 132 16.28 1.61 10.70
C LEU A 132 16.77 2.28 9.42
N LEU A 133 17.93 1.86 8.89
CA LEU A 133 18.47 2.39 7.64
C LEU A 133 17.54 2.07 6.45
N VAL A 134 17.07 0.82 6.35
CA VAL A 134 16.12 0.39 5.30
C VAL A 134 14.80 1.12 5.43
N SER A 135 14.25 1.21 6.64
CA SER A 135 13.00 1.91 6.92
C SER A 135 13.07 3.38 6.50
N LYS A 136 14.16 4.08 6.87
CA LYS A 136 14.33 5.51 6.58
C LYS A 136 14.57 5.80 5.10
N HIS A 137 15.43 5.02 4.44
CA HIS A 137 15.91 5.35 3.09
C HIS A 137 15.16 4.63 1.97
N GLN A 138 14.58 3.47 2.23
CA GLN A 138 13.89 2.68 1.20
C GLN A 138 12.37 2.71 1.41
N VAL A 139 11.88 2.44 2.62
CA VAL A 139 10.43 2.31 2.87
C VAL A 139 9.72 3.67 2.98
N ARG A 140 10.33 4.65 3.66
CA ARG A 140 9.70 5.97 3.85
C ARG A 140 9.41 6.73 2.55
N PRO A 141 10.28 6.74 1.52
CA PRO A 141 9.95 7.32 0.22
C PRO A 141 8.75 6.64 -0.46
N VAL A 142 8.66 5.32 -0.36
CA VAL A 142 7.54 4.53 -0.90
C VAL A 142 6.22 4.92 -0.24
N LEU A 143 6.20 5.01 1.10
CA LEU A 143 5.02 5.45 1.84
C LEU A 143 4.61 6.88 1.47
N ARG A 144 5.57 7.80 1.24
CA ARG A 144 5.26 9.16 0.79
C ARG A 144 4.58 9.18 -0.58
N ARG A 145 5.06 8.39 -1.54
CA ARG A 145 4.44 8.27 -2.88
C ARG A 145 3.00 7.74 -2.76
N LEU A 146 2.78 6.73 -1.93
CA LEU A 146 1.45 6.17 -1.68
C LEU A 146 0.51 7.19 -1.03
N GLN A 147 0.98 7.95 -0.05
CA GLN A 147 0.20 9.01 0.60
C GLN A 147 -0.17 10.13 -0.38
N GLN A 148 0.76 10.54 -1.25
CA GLN A 148 0.50 11.53 -2.28
C GLN A 148 -0.54 11.03 -3.29
N ALA A 149 -0.42 9.77 -3.74
CA ALA A 149 -1.39 9.17 -4.66
C ALA A 149 -2.78 9.01 -4.02
N LEU A 150 -2.85 8.62 -2.75
CA LEU A 150 -4.11 8.56 -1.98
C LEU A 150 -4.76 9.95 -1.87
N ALA A 151 -3.98 10.98 -1.52
CA ALA A 151 -4.47 12.35 -1.43
C ALA A 151 -4.98 12.86 -2.79
N LEU A 152 -4.28 12.54 -3.88
CA LEU A 152 -4.70 12.89 -5.24
C LEU A 152 -6.00 12.16 -5.63
N ALA A 153 -6.12 10.86 -5.35
CA ALA A 153 -7.35 10.11 -5.62
C ALA A 153 -8.54 10.65 -4.81
N ALA A 154 -8.34 10.96 -3.53
CA ALA A 154 -9.35 11.59 -2.69
C ALA A 154 -9.75 12.99 -3.20
N GLY A 155 -8.77 13.78 -3.63
CA GLY A 155 -8.99 15.10 -4.24
C GLY A 155 -9.78 15.00 -5.54
N LEU A 156 -9.46 14.04 -6.42
CA LEU A 156 -10.21 13.78 -7.65
C LEU A 156 -11.66 13.39 -7.37
N LEU A 157 -11.91 12.57 -6.35
CA LEU A 157 -13.26 12.22 -5.93
C LEU A 157 -14.02 13.45 -5.42
N PHE A 158 -13.42 14.26 -4.56
CA PHE A 158 -14.04 15.47 -4.01
C PHE A 158 -14.34 16.50 -5.11
N CYS A 159 -13.35 16.84 -5.95
CA CYS A 159 -13.52 17.77 -7.04
C CYS A 159 -14.54 17.25 -8.06
N GLY A 160 -14.51 15.95 -8.35
CA GLY A 160 -15.42 15.30 -9.28
C GLY A 160 -16.88 15.33 -8.80
N THR A 161 -17.13 15.04 -7.52
CA THR A 161 -18.48 15.11 -6.95
C THR A 161 -18.99 16.54 -6.86
N SER A 162 -18.15 17.51 -6.48
CA SER A 162 -18.51 18.92 -6.49
C SER A 162 -18.86 19.42 -7.90
N LEU A 163 -18.09 19.01 -8.93
CA LEU A 163 -18.39 19.35 -10.32
C LEU A 163 -19.71 18.70 -10.78
N CYS A 164 -20.00 17.46 -10.38
CA CYS A 164 -21.28 16.81 -10.66
C CYS A 164 -22.49 17.48 -9.98
N GLN A 165 -22.28 18.22 -8.90
CA GLN A 165 -23.33 19.00 -8.24
C GLN A 165 -23.55 20.35 -8.90
N ALA A 166 -22.50 20.92 -9.51
CA ALA A 166 -22.56 22.22 -10.19
C ALA A 166 -23.12 22.14 -11.62
N LEU A 167 -23.01 20.96 -12.26
CA LEU A 167 -23.63 20.62 -13.55
C LEU A 167 -25.06 20.09 -13.36
#